data_AF-A0A078A1U3-F1
#
_entry.id   AF-A0A078A1U3-F1
#
_cell.length_a   1.000
_cell.length_b   1.000
_cell.length_c   1.000
_cell.angle_alpha   90.00
_cell.angle_beta   90.00
_cell.angle_gamma   90.00
#
_symmetry.space_group_name_H-M   'P 1'
#
loop_
_entity.id
_entity.type
_entity.pdbx_description
1 polymer ?
#
loop_
_entity_poly.entity_id
_entity_poly.type
_entity_poly.pdbx_seq_one_letter_code
_entity_poly.pdbx_strand_id
1 'polypeptide(L)'
;MSEEEHKHEGCCNHDHGDGQGHHHHHHHEPVVVDPTIEAELKHLVGKISKNFSGMIEFLQFKEIMSVAYKYIFANLGERKQKMVENRRQYLKDGNDLLYAEVVKNYVISEENLMSDIMSQVCQVLTIDEYFLQHTTQFYMTNPATSMEIMPIVTGMQNSGDIPTIEHEKAKEIFYYQEEIKKVQIMELMKKQGMDDPNDDEEMMTRMMVAQYKLSDDIFLKYGYEEEAIQKAFTLLMQDPEIQAYTLKAQQMMYGGGAGPQLQE
;
A
#
# COMPACT_ATOMS: atom_id res chain seq x y z
N MET A 1 -57.49 22.29 48.82
CA MET A 1 -58.20 23.55 48.53
C MET A 1 -57.15 24.60 48.26
N SER A 2 -57.32 25.31 47.13
CA SER A 2 -56.58 26.49 46.63
C SER A 2 -55.09 26.27 46.28
N GLU A 3 -54.65 26.36 45.00
CA GLU A 3 -54.57 27.55 44.10
C GLU A 3 -53.60 28.59 44.69
N GLU A 4 -52.56 29.12 44.04
CA GLU A 4 -52.36 29.64 42.66
C GLU A 4 -50.84 29.85 42.44
N GLU A 5 -50.27 29.47 41.27
CA GLU A 5 -49.75 30.36 40.20
C GLU A 5 -48.58 31.32 40.53
N HIS A 6 -47.42 31.16 39.86
CA HIS A 6 -47.04 32.00 38.70
C HIS A 6 -45.69 31.63 38.06
N LYS A 7 -45.63 31.93 36.75
CA LYS A 7 -44.55 31.76 35.77
C LYS A 7 -43.48 32.85 35.91
N HIS A 8 -42.22 32.57 35.57
CA HIS A 8 -41.55 33.20 34.40
C HIS A 8 -40.16 32.63 34.08
N GLU A 9 -39.94 32.63 32.78
CA GLU A 9 -38.78 32.36 31.93
C GLU A 9 -37.40 32.84 32.41
N GLY A 10 -36.36 32.09 31.99
CA GLY A 10 -34.97 32.52 32.03
C GLY A 10 -34.11 31.61 31.15
N CYS A 11 -34.01 31.95 29.86
CA CYS A 11 -33.03 31.41 28.91
C CYS A 11 -31.60 31.68 29.40
N CYS A 12 -30.71 30.68 29.33
CA CYS A 12 -29.27 30.89 29.18
C CYS A 12 -28.69 29.83 28.24
N ASN A 13 -28.10 30.36 27.16
CA ASN A 13 -27.42 29.69 26.05
C ASN A 13 -26.36 28.67 26.53
N HIS A 14 -26.31 27.52 25.87
CA HIS A 14 -25.09 26.70 25.83
C HIS A 14 -24.36 27.02 24.53
N ASP A 15 -23.18 27.63 24.69
CA ASP A 15 -22.20 27.87 23.64
C ASP A 15 -21.87 26.57 22.92
N HIS A 16 -22.04 26.59 21.60
CA HIS A 16 -21.40 25.63 20.71
C HIS A 16 -19.91 25.95 20.66
N GLY A 17 -19.10 25.06 21.22
CA GLY A 17 -17.66 25.10 21.04
C GLY A 17 -17.31 24.97 19.57
N ASP A 18 -16.71 26.02 19.03
CA ASP A 18 -16.08 26.04 17.72
C ASP A 18 -15.04 24.91 17.64
N GLY A 19 -15.34 23.90 16.82
CA GLY A 19 -14.37 22.90 16.39
C GLY A 19 -13.29 23.58 15.56
N GLN A 20 -12.18 23.93 16.20
CA GLN A 20 -10.96 24.33 15.51
C GLN A 20 -10.41 23.13 14.75
N GLY A 21 -10.78 23.03 13.47
CA GLY A 21 -10.10 22.18 12.50
C GLY A 21 -8.65 22.62 12.41
N HIS A 22 -7.73 21.85 12.99
CA HIS A 22 -6.31 21.97 12.74
C HIS A 22 -6.02 21.58 11.30
N HIS A 23 -6.21 22.51 10.36
CA HIS A 23 -5.56 22.44 9.07
C HIS A 23 -4.05 22.64 9.31
N HIS A 24 -3.31 21.54 9.37
CA HIS A 24 -1.86 21.58 9.17
C HIS A 24 -1.59 22.11 7.76
N HIS A 25 -1.38 23.42 7.64
CA HIS A 25 -0.68 23.99 6.51
C HIS A 25 0.77 23.50 6.59
N HIS A 26 1.04 22.39 5.92
CA HIS A 26 2.41 22.05 5.55
C HIS A 26 2.93 23.21 4.69
N HIS A 27 3.84 24.00 5.25
CA HIS A 27 4.66 24.91 4.48
C HIS A 27 5.47 24.04 3.51
N HIS A 28 4.97 23.86 2.29
CA HIS A 28 5.71 23.19 1.24
C HIS A 28 6.91 24.06 0.89
N GLU A 29 8.06 23.71 1.43
CA GLU A 29 9.33 24.17 0.89
C GLU A 29 9.36 23.86 -0.61
N PRO A 30 9.96 24.73 -1.45
CA PRO A 30 10.04 24.48 -2.88
C PRO A 30 10.76 23.15 -3.12
N VAL A 31 10.07 22.23 -3.80
CA VAL A 31 10.60 20.92 -4.17
C VAL A 31 11.88 21.14 -5.00
N VAL A 32 13.00 20.62 -4.52
CA VAL A 32 14.27 20.65 -5.23
C VAL A 32 14.29 19.51 -6.23
N VAL A 33 14.32 19.85 -7.51
CA VAL A 33 14.34 18.85 -8.60
C VAL A 33 15.74 18.25 -8.74
N ASP A 34 15.83 16.92 -8.70
CA ASP A 34 17.05 16.20 -9.04
C ASP A 34 17.39 16.42 -10.54
N PRO A 35 18.57 16.98 -10.87
CA PRO A 35 18.96 17.23 -12.26
C PRO A 35 19.03 15.96 -13.11
N THR A 36 19.16 14.77 -12.54
CA THR A 36 19.17 13.52 -13.31
C THR A 36 17.76 13.08 -13.71
N ILE A 37 16.74 13.34 -12.87
CA ILE A 37 15.32 13.17 -13.24
C ILE A 37 14.99 14.14 -14.39
N GLU A 38 15.40 15.40 -14.28
CA GLU A 38 15.21 16.39 -15.34
C GLU A 38 15.84 15.94 -16.65
N ALA A 39 17.08 15.47 -16.61
CA ALA A 39 17.80 15.01 -17.80
C ALA A 39 17.11 13.82 -18.50
N GLU A 40 16.60 12.85 -17.74
CA GLU A 40 15.93 11.66 -18.29
C GLU A 40 14.54 11.97 -18.88
N LEU A 41 13.84 12.98 -18.38
CA LEU A 41 12.49 13.34 -18.84
C LEU A 41 12.46 14.53 -19.81
N LYS A 42 13.60 15.17 -20.07
CA LYS A 42 13.70 16.40 -20.86
C LYS A 42 13.06 16.31 -22.24
N HIS A 43 13.10 15.15 -22.90
CA HIS A 43 12.52 14.99 -24.24
C HIS A 43 10.99 14.99 -24.24
N LEU A 44 10.35 14.68 -23.11
CA LEU A 44 8.90 14.67 -22.91
C LEU A 44 8.32 16.04 -22.50
N VAL A 45 9.16 16.97 -22.06
CA VAL A 45 8.74 18.32 -21.64
C VAL A 45 8.01 19.03 -22.77
N GLY A 46 6.76 19.45 -22.52
CA GLY A 46 5.88 20.09 -23.51
C GLY A 46 5.41 19.17 -24.64
N LYS A 47 5.67 17.86 -24.57
CA LYS A 47 5.33 16.87 -25.60
C LYS A 47 4.49 15.71 -25.07
N ILE A 48 3.91 15.87 -23.89
CA ILE A 48 2.96 14.90 -23.33
C ILE A 48 1.71 14.87 -24.23
N SER A 49 1.48 13.72 -24.85
CA SER A 49 0.31 13.46 -25.68
C SER A 49 -0.78 12.76 -24.89
N LYS A 50 -2.03 12.98 -25.28
CA LYS A 50 -3.21 12.42 -24.61
C LYS A 50 -3.89 11.41 -25.52
N ASN A 51 -4.31 10.29 -24.95
CA ASN A 51 -5.12 9.29 -25.61
C ASN A 51 -6.58 9.76 -25.78
N PHE A 52 -7.41 8.91 -26.39
CA PHE A 52 -8.83 9.22 -26.64
C PHE A 52 -9.65 9.44 -25.35
N SER A 53 -9.18 8.95 -24.20
CA SER A 53 -9.79 9.17 -22.89
C SER A 53 -9.25 10.43 -22.18
N GLY A 54 -8.37 11.19 -22.82
CA GLY A 54 -7.76 12.39 -22.26
C GLY A 54 -6.63 12.13 -21.26
N MET A 55 -6.20 10.88 -21.09
CA MET A 55 -5.08 10.49 -20.22
C MET A 55 -3.76 10.50 -20.98
N ILE A 56 -2.62 10.57 -20.29
CA ILE A 56 -1.28 10.48 -20.93
C ILE A 56 -1.21 9.21 -21.78
N GLU A 57 -0.67 9.29 -23.00
CA GLU A 57 -0.45 8.12 -23.86
C GLU A 57 0.36 7.02 -23.15
N PHE A 58 -0.01 5.76 -23.35
CA PHE A 58 0.45 4.68 -22.46
C PHE A 58 1.97 4.51 -22.45
N LEU A 59 2.62 4.63 -23.62
CA LEU A 59 4.08 4.51 -23.72
C LEU A 59 4.80 5.64 -22.97
N GLN A 60 4.27 6.87 -23.04
CA GLN A 60 4.82 8.00 -22.29
C GLN A 60 4.57 7.83 -20.80
N PHE A 61 3.37 7.40 -20.40
CA PHE A 61 3.07 7.08 -19.01
C PHE A 61 4.02 6.01 -18.45
N LYS A 62 4.23 4.91 -19.18
CA LYS A 62 5.15 3.84 -18.80
C LYS A 62 6.58 4.34 -18.60
N GLU A 63 7.05 5.22 -19.48
CA GLU A 63 8.37 5.85 -19.37
C GLU A 63 8.48 6.74 -18.13
N ILE A 64 7.48 7.60 -17.90
CA ILE A 64 7.38 8.47 -16.72
C ILE A 64 7.45 7.65 -15.43
N MET A 65 6.64 6.59 -15.34
CA MET A 65 6.62 5.70 -14.18
C MET A 65 7.94 4.95 -14.02
N SER A 66 8.58 4.52 -15.11
CA SER A 66 9.88 3.85 -15.05
C SER A 66 10.96 4.75 -14.47
N VAL A 67 11.00 6.02 -14.89
CA VAL A 67 11.92 7.01 -14.32
C VAL A 67 11.59 7.24 -12.85
N ALA A 68 10.34 7.56 -12.50
CA ALA A 68 9.95 7.83 -11.11
C ALA A 68 10.35 6.68 -10.16
N TYR A 69 9.97 5.44 -10.49
CA TYR A 69 10.24 4.29 -9.63
C TYR A 69 11.72 3.90 -9.59
N LYS A 70 12.49 4.12 -10.66
CA LYS A 70 13.95 3.96 -10.63
C LYS A 70 14.59 4.80 -9.52
N TYR A 71 14.18 6.07 -9.39
CA TYR A 71 14.70 6.97 -8.35
C TYR A 71 14.15 6.66 -6.97
N ILE A 72 12.88 6.26 -6.86
CA ILE A 72 12.29 5.78 -5.60
C ILE A 72 13.09 4.58 -5.08
N PHE A 73 13.31 3.53 -5.88
CA PHE A 73 14.03 2.34 -5.42
C PHE A 73 15.49 2.59 -5.09
N ALA A 74 16.19 3.46 -5.85
CA ALA A 74 17.56 3.83 -5.54
C ALA A 74 17.67 4.50 -4.15
N ASN A 75 16.72 5.36 -3.79
CA ASN A 75 16.70 6.05 -2.50
C ASN A 75 16.18 5.17 -1.35
N LEU A 76 15.26 4.24 -1.64
CA LEU A 76 14.76 3.29 -0.64
C LEU A 76 15.80 2.24 -0.24
N GLY A 77 16.62 1.77 -1.18
CA GLY A 77 17.59 0.70 -0.93
C GLY A 77 18.51 0.96 0.27
N GLU A 78 19.06 2.17 0.38
CA GLU A 78 19.94 2.58 1.48
C GLU A 78 19.19 2.67 2.83
N ARG A 79 17.93 3.13 2.82
CA ARG A 79 17.10 3.28 4.02
C ARG A 79 16.56 1.94 4.52
N LYS A 80 16.26 1.02 3.60
CA LYS A 80 15.65 -0.29 3.85
C LYS A 80 16.52 -1.18 4.73
N GLN A 81 17.84 -1.20 4.52
CA GLN A 81 18.72 -2.13 5.22
C GLN A 81 18.71 -1.94 6.75
N LYS A 82 18.95 -0.71 7.23
CA LYS A 82 18.98 -0.41 8.67
C LYS A 82 17.63 -0.66 9.34
N MET A 83 16.55 -0.37 8.61
CA MET A 83 15.19 -0.60 9.07
C MET A 83 14.91 -2.11 9.24
N VAL A 84 15.29 -2.93 8.26
CA VAL A 84 15.14 -4.39 8.30
C VAL A 84 15.89 -5.00 9.48
N GLU A 85 17.13 -4.55 9.73
CA GLU A 85 17.93 -4.99 10.87
C GLU A 85 17.24 -4.69 12.22
N ASN A 86 16.75 -3.46 12.39
CA ASN A 86 16.04 -3.04 13.61
C ASN A 86 14.75 -3.84 13.83
N ARG A 87 13.91 -3.98 12.79
CA ARG A 87 12.66 -4.74 12.88
C ARG A 87 12.91 -6.19 13.29
N ARG A 88 13.82 -6.87 12.61
CA ARG A 88 14.17 -8.27 12.92
C ARG A 88 14.73 -8.43 14.32
N GLN A 89 15.47 -7.45 14.83
CA GLN A 89 15.95 -7.46 16.21
C GLN A 89 14.79 -7.32 17.21
N TYR A 90 13.90 -6.32 17.04
CA TYR A 90 12.74 -6.15 17.92
C TYR A 90 11.78 -7.33 17.89
N LEU A 91 11.64 -7.99 16.73
CA LEU A 91 10.84 -9.20 16.59
C LEU A 91 11.44 -10.37 17.40
N LYS A 92 12.76 -10.57 17.33
CA LYS A 92 13.47 -11.59 18.14
C LYS A 92 13.36 -11.32 19.64
N ASP A 93 13.42 -10.05 20.02
CA ASP A 93 13.35 -9.63 21.43
C ASP A 93 11.91 -9.60 21.98
N GLY A 94 10.90 -9.88 21.14
CA GLY A 94 9.48 -9.85 21.51
C GLY A 94 8.96 -8.44 21.80
N ASN A 95 9.60 -7.40 21.27
CA ASN A 95 9.21 -6.01 21.48
C ASN A 95 8.30 -5.50 20.35
N ASP A 96 7.03 -5.92 20.41
CA ASP A 96 6.03 -5.60 19.39
C ASP A 96 5.77 -4.08 19.24
N LEU A 97 5.93 -3.30 20.30
CA LEU A 97 5.73 -1.84 20.25
C LEU A 97 6.81 -1.14 19.44
N LEU A 98 8.09 -1.41 19.73
CA LEU A 98 9.18 -0.83 18.96
C LEU A 98 9.22 -1.38 17.52
N TYR A 99 8.80 -2.63 17.32
CA TYR A 99 8.62 -3.20 15.99
C TYR A 99 7.61 -2.38 15.17
N ALA A 100 6.42 -2.13 15.72
CA ALA A 100 5.37 -1.38 15.06
C ALA A 100 5.79 0.07 14.78
N GLU A 101 6.50 0.70 15.71
CA GLU A 101 7.01 2.07 15.54
C GLU A 101 8.02 2.17 14.39
N VAL A 102 8.96 1.22 14.28
CA VAL A 102 9.91 1.20 13.16
C VAL A 102 9.21 1.00 11.83
N VAL A 103 8.23 0.10 11.75
CA VAL A 103 7.44 -0.09 10.52
C VAL A 103 6.70 1.18 10.14
N LYS A 104 5.99 1.81 11.10
CA LYS A 104 5.24 3.05 10.85
C LYS A 104 6.15 4.16 10.32
N ASN A 105 7.29 4.37 10.97
CA ASN A 105 8.25 5.38 10.54
C ASN A 105 8.82 5.09 9.15
N TYR A 106 9.04 3.82 8.82
CA TYR A 106 9.47 3.43 7.49
C TYR A 106 8.41 3.71 6.43
N VAL A 107 7.16 3.30 6.64
CA VAL A 107 6.05 3.54 5.71
C VAL A 107 5.89 5.03 5.44
N ILE A 108 5.85 5.87 6.49
CA ILE A 108 5.77 7.34 6.33
C ILE A 108 6.95 7.86 5.52
N SER A 109 8.15 7.34 5.76
CA SER A 109 9.35 7.77 5.02
C SER A 109 9.32 7.35 3.54
N GLU A 110 8.72 6.20 3.24
CA GLU A 110 8.54 5.67 1.89
C GLU A 110 7.47 6.45 1.13
N GLU A 111 6.32 6.72 1.77
CA GLU A 111 5.24 7.56 1.21
C GLU A 111 5.73 8.98 0.91
N ASN A 112 6.46 9.61 1.84
CA ASN A 112 7.03 10.94 1.63
C ASN A 112 8.02 10.95 0.46
N LEU A 113 8.92 9.97 0.39
CA LEU A 113 9.88 9.87 -0.71
C LEU A 113 9.16 9.66 -2.05
N MET A 114 8.14 8.80 -2.09
CA MET A 114 7.34 8.57 -3.28
C MET A 114 6.63 9.85 -3.72
N SER A 115 6.01 10.57 -2.78
CA SER A 115 5.40 11.87 -3.04
C SER A 115 6.41 12.87 -3.59
N ASP A 116 7.57 13.02 -2.94
CA ASP A 116 8.62 13.96 -3.35
C ASP A 116 9.11 13.69 -4.78
N ILE A 117 9.36 12.42 -5.13
CA ILE A 117 9.82 12.06 -6.48
C ILE A 117 8.71 12.27 -7.52
N MET A 118 7.46 11.92 -7.21
CA MET A 118 6.34 12.14 -8.12
C MET A 118 6.09 13.64 -8.36
N SER A 119 6.21 14.47 -7.31
CA SER A 119 6.14 15.93 -7.41
C SER A 119 7.25 16.49 -8.31
N GLN A 120 8.49 16.02 -8.16
CA GLN A 120 9.59 16.41 -9.04
C GLN A 120 9.34 16.06 -10.50
N VAL A 121 8.85 14.85 -10.76
CA VAL A 121 8.48 14.39 -12.11
C VAL A 121 7.40 15.29 -12.71
N CYS A 122 6.36 15.63 -11.94
CA CYS A 122 5.29 16.52 -12.38
C CYS A 122 5.82 17.93 -12.68
N GLN A 123 6.71 18.46 -11.83
CA GLN A 123 7.35 19.76 -12.01
C GLN A 123 8.20 19.81 -13.29
N VAL A 124 9.02 18.79 -13.55
CA VAL A 124 9.84 18.68 -14.77
C VAL A 124 8.96 18.67 -16.02
N LEU A 125 7.93 17.84 -16.01
CA LEU A 125 7.04 17.66 -17.16
C LEU A 125 6.01 18.79 -17.31
N THR A 126 5.94 19.71 -16.35
CA THR A 126 4.93 20.77 -16.26
C THR A 126 3.51 20.22 -16.34
N ILE A 127 3.27 19.08 -15.68
CA ILE A 127 1.95 18.46 -15.55
C ILE A 127 1.44 18.58 -14.13
N ASP A 128 0.12 18.52 -13.99
CA ASP A 128 -0.55 18.51 -12.71
C ASP A 128 -0.48 17.12 -12.05
N GLU A 129 -0.23 17.08 -10.74
CA GLU A 129 -0.11 15.83 -9.98
C GLU A 129 -1.41 15.03 -9.98
N TYR A 130 -2.55 15.70 -9.84
CA TYR A 130 -3.86 15.05 -9.91
C TYR A 130 -4.10 14.43 -11.29
N PHE A 131 -3.65 15.09 -12.36
CA PHE A 131 -3.68 14.51 -13.72
C PHE A 131 -2.81 13.24 -13.86
N LEU A 132 -1.62 13.21 -13.26
CA LEU A 132 -0.77 12.00 -13.26
C LEU A 132 -1.40 10.88 -12.40
N GLN A 133 -1.96 11.22 -11.24
CA GLN A 133 -2.64 10.25 -10.36
C GLN A 133 -3.85 9.63 -11.06
N HIS A 134 -4.68 10.43 -11.72
CA HIS A 134 -5.85 9.94 -12.46
C HIS A 134 -5.44 9.08 -13.67
N THR A 135 -4.37 9.45 -14.37
CA THR A 135 -3.76 8.62 -15.43
C THR A 135 -3.31 7.27 -14.87
N THR A 136 -2.67 7.26 -13.69
CA THR A 136 -2.25 6.03 -13.02
C THR A 136 -3.43 5.13 -12.70
N GLN A 137 -4.48 5.68 -12.09
CA GLN A 137 -5.71 4.92 -11.79
C GLN A 137 -6.33 4.34 -13.06
N PHE A 138 -6.44 5.13 -14.13
CA PHE A 138 -6.96 4.66 -15.42
C PHE A 138 -6.22 3.43 -15.92
N TYR A 139 -4.89 3.45 -15.95
CA TYR A 139 -4.10 2.30 -16.44
C TYR A 139 -4.06 1.12 -15.47
N MET A 140 -4.18 1.34 -14.17
CA MET A 140 -4.21 0.27 -13.17
C MET A 140 -5.54 -0.50 -13.16
N THR A 141 -6.66 0.15 -13.54
CA THR A 141 -7.96 -0.54 -13.65
C THR A 141 -8.08 -1.42 -14.89
N ASN A 142 -7.25 -1.22 -15.91
CA ASN A 142 -7.22 -2.06 -17.10
C ASN A 142 -6.22 -3.21 -16.91
N PRO A 143 -6.67 -4.48 -16.96
CA PRO A 143 -5.80 -5.63 -16.70
C PRO A 143 -4.57 -5.71 -17.60
N ALA A 144 -4.70 -5.36 -18.89
CA ALA A 144 -3.61 -5.48 -19.85
C ALA A 144 -2.49 -4.48 -19.56
N THR A 145 -2.84 -3.22 -19.31
CA THR A 145 -1.86 -2.18 -18.97
C THR A 145 -1.34 -2.35 -17.54
N SER A 146 -2.18 -2.80 -16.60
CA SER A 146 -1.79 -3.12 -15.24
C SER A 146 -0.69 -4.20 -15.22
N MET A 147 -0.82 -5.26 -16.02
CA MET A 147 0.23 -6.29 -16.15
C MET A 147 1.57 -5.75 -16.64
N GLU A 148 1.56 -4.70 -17.47
CA GLU A 148 2.79 -4.06 -17.95
C GLU A 148 3.41 -3.05 -16.98
N ILE A 149 2.57 -2.41 -16.16
CA ILE A 149 2.98 -1.41 -15.17
C ILE A 149 3.40 -2.07 -13.85
N MET A 150 2.81 -3.21 -13.50
CA MET A 150 3.07 -3.89 -12.24
C MET A 150 4.56 -4.18 -11.99
N PRO A 151 5.34 -4.69 -12.95
CA PRO A 151 6.78 -4.91 -12.74
C PRO A 151 7.57 -3.63 -12.48
N ILE A 152 7.07 -2.48 -12.95
CA ILE A 152 7.68 -1.16 -12.73
C ILE A 152 7.47 -0.74 -11.29
N VAL A 153 6.22 -0.79 -10.82
CA VAL A 153 5.88 -0.35 -9.47
C VAL A 153 6.38 -1.29 -8.37
N THR A 154 6.69 -2.54 -8.71
CA THR A 154 7.29 -3.52 -7.78
C THR A 154 8.82 -3.62 -7.89
N GLY A 155 9.45 -2.92 -8.83
CA GLY A 155 10.91 -3.00 -9.05
C GLY A 155 11.38 -4.32 -9.67
N MET A 156 10.46 -5.13 -10.21
CA MET A 156 10.74 -6.44 -10.79
C MET A 156 11.05 -6.40 -12.31
N GLN A 157 11.29 -5.22 -12.90
CA GLN A 157 11.53 -5.05 -14.35
C GLN A 157 12.69 -5.92 -14.90
N ASN A 158 13.67 -6.27 -14.06
CA ASN A 158 14.84 -7.07 -14.44
C ASN A 158 14.80 -8.50 -13.87
N SER A 159 13.62 -9.04 -13.54
CA SER A 159 13.47 -10.36 -12.89
C SER A 159 13.78 -11.58 -13.77
N GLY A 160 14.59 -11.42 -14.83
CA GLY A 160 15.13 -12.53 -15.63
C GLY A 160 16.08 -13.46 -14.86
N ASP A 161 16.37 -13.17 -13.59
CA ASP A 161 17.10 -14.05 -12.70
C ASP A 161 16.25 -15.27 -12.32
N ILE A 162 16.81 -16.45 -12.56
CA ILE A 162 16.28 -17.75 -12.13
C ILE A 162 15.96 -17.69 -10.62
N PRO A 163 14.81 -18.20 -10.16
CA PRO A 163 14.48 -18.21 -8.74
C PRO A 163 15.58 -18.88 -7.95
N THR A 164 16.03 -18.22 -6.89
CA THR A 164 16.99 -18.78 -5.94
C THR A 164 16.35 -19.81 -4.99
N ILE A 165 15.03 -19.96 -5.04
CA ILE A 165 14.25 -20.85 -4.17
C ILE A 165 13.78 -22.06 -4.98
N GLU A 166 14.06 -23.26 -4.47
CA GLU A 166 13.55 -24.51 -5.06
C GLU A 166 12.00 -24.54 -5.03
N HIS A 167 11.40 -25.13 -6.07
CA HIS A 167 9.95 -25.16 -6.25
C HIS A 167 9.16 -25.65 -5.03
N GLU A 168 9.54 -26.81 -4.48
CA GLU A 168 8.87 -27.37 -3.30
C GLU A 168 9.05 -26.50 -2.06
N LYS A 169 10.20 -25.84 -1.92
CA LYS A 169 10.44 -24.91 -0.81
C LYS A 169 9.59 -23.66 -0.96
N ALA A 170 9.44 -23.15 -2.18
CA ALA A 170 8.55 -22.03 -2.47
C ALA A 170 7.09 -22.39 -2.14
N LYS A 171 6.63 -23.61 -2.43
CA LYS A 171 5.29 -24.09 -2.04
C LYS A 171 5.11 -24.14 -0.53
N GLU A 172 6.10 -24.64 0.21
CA GLU A 172 6.07 -24.66 1.68
C GLU A 172 5.94 -23.23 2.25
N ILE A 173 6.73 -22.29 1.73
CA ILE A 173 6.67 -20.88 2.14
C ILE A 173 5.30 -20.27 1.79
N PHE A 174 4.76 -20.58 0.59
CA PHE A 174 3.44 -20.14 0.16
C PHE A 174 2.35 -20.58 1.13
N TYR A 175 2.28 -21.88 1.45
CA TYR A 175 1.27 -22.39 2.38
C TYR A 175 1.42 -21.81 3.79
N TYR A 176 2.65 -21.66 4.28
CA TYR A 176 2.90 -21.01 5.56
C TYR A 176 2.38 -19.56 5.57
N GLN A 177 2.64 -18.81 4.51
CA GLN A 177 2.16 -17.44 4.37
C GLN A 177 0.63 -17.35 4.35
N GLU A 178 -0.03 -18.21 3.58
CA GLU A 178 -1.49 -18.20 3.45
C GLU A 178 -2.20 -18.60 4.75
N GLU A 179 -1.64 -19.54 5.53
CA GLU A 179 -2.19 -19.86 6.84
C GLU A 179 -2.10 -18.68 7.83
N ILE A 180 -0.99 -17.94 7.83
CA ILE A 180 -0.88 -16.74 8.68
C ILE A 180 -1.87 -15.66 8.24
N LYS A 181 -1.99 -15.40 6.93
CA LYS A 181 -2.96 -14.43 6.40
C LYS A 181 -4.39 -14.78 6.81
N LYS A 182 -4.78 -16.06 6.76
CA LYS A 182 -6.10 -16.50 7.22
C LYS A 182 -6.35 -16.16 8.69
N VAL A 183 -5.36 -16.39 9.56
CA VAL A 183 -5.48 -16.03 10.98
C VAL A 183 -5.66 -14.53 11.15
N GLN A 184 -4.85 -13.72 10.46
CA GLN A 184 -4.95 -12.26 10.49
C GLN A 184 -6.32 -11.76 10.02
N ILE A 185 -6.84 -12.31 8.91
CA ILE A 185 -8.16 -11.95 8.38
C ILE A 185 -9.28 -12.35 9.34
N MET A 186 -9.19 -13.54 9.97
CA MET A 186 -10.16 -13.95 10.99
C MET A 186 -10.14 -13.05 12.22
N GLU A 187 -8.99 -12.53 12.63
CA GLU A 187 -8.88 -11.55 13.71
C GLU A 187 -9.47 -10.20 13.33
N LEU A 188 -9.25 -9.73 12.09
CA LEU A 188 -9.84 -8.51 11.56
C LEU A 188 -11.38 -8.59 11.47
N MET A 189 -11.92 -9.69 10.95
CA MET A 189 -13.37 -9.92 10.88
C MET A 189 -14.04 -9.96 12.26
N LYS A 190 -13.33 -10.42 13.31
CA LYS A 190 -13.84 -10.39 14.68
C LYS A 190 -13.87 -8.98 15.28
N LYS A 191 -13.05 -8.06 14.77
CA LYS A 191 -12.96 -6.67 15.24
C LYS A 191 -13.90 -5.71 14.50
N GLN A 192 -14.39 -6.06 13.30
CA GLN A 192 -15.37 -5.29 12.50
C GLN A 192 -16.75 -5.08 13.15
N GLY A 193 -16.92 -5.34 14.44
CA GLY A 193 -18.13 -5.00 15.21
C GLY A 193 -18.05 -3.65 15.96
N MET A 194 -17.08 -2.79 15.63
CA MET A 194 -16.86 -1.49 16.30
C MET A 194 -16.82 -0.37 15.25
N ASP A 195 -17.89 0.42 15.19
CA ASP A 195 -18.09 1.55 14.27
C ASP A 195 -17.31 2.81 14.74
N ASP A 196 -15.97 2.84 14.66
CA ASP A 196 -15.20 4.09 14.84
C ASP A 196 -14.49 4.49 13.54
N PRO A 197 -14.84 5.63 12.91
CA PRO A 197 -14.17 6.14 11.70
C PRO A 197 -12.69 6.55 11.92
N ASN A 198 -12.19 6.64 13.16
CA ASN A 198 -10.76 6.77 13.42
C ASN A 198 -9.99 5.44 13.33
N ASP A 199 -10.69 4.30 13.24
CA ASP A 199 -10.06 2.96 13.18
C ASP A 199 -9.51 2.65 11.79
N ASP A 200 -9.84 3.40 10.73
CA ASP A 200 -9.40 3.11 9.35
C ASP A 200 -7.89 3.28 9.17
N GLU A 201 -7.32 4.41 9.62
CA GLU A 201 -5.86 4.66 9.54
C GLU A 201 -5.09 3.72 10.47
N GLU A 202 -5.62 3.45 11.66
CA GLU A 202 -5.03 2.52 12.61
C GLU A 202 -5.10 1.07 12.09
N MET A 203 -6.20 0.69 11.45
CA MET A 203 -6.38 -0.61 10.79
C MET A 203 -5.38 -0.79 9.65
N MET A 204 -5.21 0.22 8.79
CA MET A 204 -4.21 0.17 7.72
C MET A 204 -2.79 0.02 8.28
N THR A 205 -2.46 0.79 9.33
CA THR A 205 -1.16 0.69 10.01
C THR A 205 -0.97 -0.72 10.59
N ARG A 206 -1.97 -1.27 11.28
CA ARG A 206 -1.91 -2.63 11.85
C ARG A 206 -1.74 -3.70 10.77
N MET A 207 -2.44 -3.58 9.64
CA MET A 207 -2.27 -4.49 8.50
C MET A 207 -0.85 -4.42 7.93
N MET A 208 -0.29 -3.22 7.75
CA MET A 208 1.08 -3.05 7.28
C MET A 208 2.08 -3.68 8.26
N VAL A 209 1.95 -3.41 9.57
CA VAL A 209 2.81 -4.04 10.59
C VAL A 209 2.72 -5.56 10.52
N ALA A 210 1.52 -6.12 10.37
CA ALA A 210 1.30 -7.56 10.26
C ALA A 210 1.93 -8.15 8.99
N GLN A 211 1.88 -7.44 7.86
CA GLN A 211 2.54 -7.84 6.61
C GLN A 211 4.06 -7.84 6.74
N TYR A 212 4.63 -6.77 7.31
CA TYR A 212 6.06 -6.68 7.57
C TYR A 212 6.54 -7.77 8.53
N LYS A 213 5.74 -8.07 9.57
CA LYS A 213 6.03 -9.13 10.54
C LYS A 213 6.02 -10.50 9.89
N LEU A 214 5.06 -10.77 9.00
CA LEU A 214 5.03 -11.99 8.19
C LEU A 214 6.28 -12.14 7.31
N SER A 215 6.70 -11.05 6.63
CA SER A 215 7.92 -11.03 5.81
C SER A 215 9.17 -11.36 6.65
N ASP A 216 9.31 -10.74 7.83
CA ASP A 216 10.41 -11.02 8.74
C ASP A 216 10.35 -12.42 9.35
N ASP A 217 9.18 -12.94 9.70
CA ASP A 217 8.99 -14.32 10.19
C ASP A 217 9.42 -15.35 9.15
N ILE A 218 9.07 -15.13 7.87
CA ILE A 218 9.52 -15.98 6.76
C ILE A 218 11.05 -15.93 6.63
N PHE A 219 11.65 -14.75 6.72
CA PHE A 219 13.11 -14.62 6.71
C PHE A 219 13.76 -15.37 7.89
N LEU A 220 13.24 -15.19 9.11
CA LEU A 220 13.79 -15.84 10.29
C LEU A 220 13.65 -17.37 10.24
N LYS A 221 12.56 -17.88 9.64
CA LYS A 221 12.28 -19.31 9.54
C LYS A 221 12.99 -20.00 8.38
N TYR A 222 13.08 -19.33 7.22
CA TYR A 222 13.53 -19.95 5.97
C TYR A 222 14.77 -19.30 5.35
N GLY A 223 15.19 -18.13 5.83
CA GLY A 223 16.38 -17.42 5.34
C GLY A 223 16.21 -16.71 4.00
N TYR A 224 14.98 -16.57 3.52
CA TYR A 224 14.70 -15.92 2.24
C TYR A 224 14.17 -14.50 2.42
N GLU A 225 14.74 -13.57 1.65
CA GLU A 225 14.25 -12.20 1.54
C GLU A 225 12.97 -12.14 0.68
N GLU A 226 12.14 -11.13 0.95
CA GLU A 226 10.84 -10.93 0.29
C GLU A 226 10.92 -10.91 -1.24
N GLU A 227 11.97 -10.29 -1.79
CA GLU A 227 12.19 -10.21 -3.24
C GLU A 227 12.40 -11.59 -3.87
N ALA A 228 13.10 -12.50 -3.19
CA ALA A 228 13.31 -13.87 -3.67
C ALA A 228 12.00 -14.68 -3.62
N ILE A 229 11.20 -14.47 -2.57
CA ILE A 229 9.90 -15.11 -2.38
C ILE A 229 8.91 -14.65 -3.46
N GLN A 230 8.82 -13.35 -3.71
CA GLN A 230 7.91 -12.78 -4.70
C GLN A 230 8.22 -13.27 -6.13
N LYS A 231 9.52 -13.37 -6.47
CA LYS A 231 9.97 -13.98 -7.73
C LYS A 231 9.54 -15.45 -7.83
N ALA A 232 9.75 -16.23 -6.77
CA ALA A 232 9.35 -17.64 -6.74
C ALA A 232 7.82 -17.81 -6.89
N PHE A 233 7.05 -16.98 -6.20
CA PHE A 233 5.58 -17.03 -6.25
C PHE A 233 5.01 -16.70 -7.63
N THR A 234 5.64 -15.78 -8.36
CA THR A 234 5.22 -15.46 -9.74
C THR A 234 5.22 -16.70 -10.64
N LEU A 235 6.16 -17.63 -10.43
CA LEU A 235 6.19 -18.90 -11.15
C LEU A 235 5.21 -19.93 -10.56
N LEU A 236 5.06 -19.96 -9.23
CA LEU A 236 4.08 -20.83 -8.58
C LEU A 236 2.63 -20.52 -8.97
N MET A 237 2.31 -19.31 -9.42
CA MET A 237 0.98 -19.00 -9.93
C MET A 237 0.59 -19.82 -11.16
N GLN A 238 1.55 -20.51 -11.80
CA GLN A 238 1.31 -21.46 -12.89
C GLN A 238 1.18 -22.92 -12.39
N ASP A 239 1.46 -23.21 -11.11
CA ASP A 239 1.29 -24.52 -10.50
C ASP A 239 -0.21 -24.82 -10.28
N PRO A 240 -0.76 -25.92 -10.84
CA PRO A 240 -2.17 -26.28 -10.71
C PRO A 240 -2.65 -26.44 -9.25
N GLU A 241 -1.79 -26.93 -8.36
CA GLU A 241 -2.10 -27.13 -6.95
C GLU A 241 -2.27 -25.78 -6.24
N ILE A 242 -1.35 -24.84 -6.52
CA ILE A 242 -1.39 -23.48 -5.97
C ILE A 242 -2.59 -22.72 -6.51
N GLN A 243 -2.91 -22.86 -7.80
CA GLN A 243 -4.11 -22.30 -8.40
C GLN A 243 -5.38 -22.85 -7.72
N ALA A 244 -5.47 -24.17 -7.52
CA ALA A 244 -6.61 -24.81 -6.87
C ALA A 244 -6.77 -24.34 -5.42
N TYR A 245 -5.66 -24.23 -4.67
CA TYR A 245 -5.67 -23.73 -3.31
C TYR A 245 -6.14 -22.27 -3.25
N THR A 246 -5.58 -21.41 -4.11
CA THR A 246 -5.93 -19.98 -4.18
C THR A 246 -7.40 -19.78 -4.51
N LEU A 247 -7.93 -20.53 -5.48
CA LEU A 247 -9.34 -20.50 -5.84
C LEU A 247 -10.24 -20.92 -4.65
N LYS A 248 -9.87 -21.99 -3.95
CA LYS A 248 -10.61 -22.47 -2.78
C LYS A 248 -10.56 -21.46 -1.62
N ALA A 249 -9.43 -20.82 -1.40
CA ALA A 249 -9.27 -19.77 -0.39
C ALA A 249 -10.16 -18.55 -0.71
N GLN A 250 -10.17 -18.09 -1.97
CA GLN A 250 -11.07 -17.03 -2.42
C GLN A 250 -12.55 -17.40 -2.22
N GLN A 251 -12.93 -18.63 -2.56
CA GLN A 251 -14.31 -19.10 -2.34
C GLN A 251 -14.71 -19.10 -0.86
N MET A 252 -13.80 -19.45 0.06
CA MET A 252 -14.10 -19.40 1.50
C MET A 252 -14.24 -17.97 2.02
N MET A 253 -13.48 -17.02 1.48
CA MET A 253 -13.53 -15.62 1.92
C MET A 253 -14.72 -14.84 1.34
N TYR A 254 -15.10 -15.11 0.08
CA TYR A 254 -16.18 -14.40 -0.62
C TYR A 254 -17.50 -15.18 -0.68
N GLY A 255 -17.47 -16.50 -0.50
CA GLY A 255 -18.64 -17.38 -0.54
C GLY A 255 -19.36 -17.56 0.80
N GLY A 256 -18.95 -16.85 1.85
CA GLY A 256 -19.63 -16.84 3.16
C GLY A 256 -20.95 -16.06 3.18
N GLY A 257 -21.30 -15.35 2.09
CA GLY A 257 -22.58 -14.67 1.91
C GLY A 257 -23.51 -15.47 1.01
N ALA A 258 -24.60 -16.01 1.59
CA ALA A 258 -25.68 -16.74 0.90
C ALA A 258 -25.30 -18.11 0.31
N GLY A 259 -25.28 -19.14 1.18
CA GLY A 259 -25.52 -20.50 0.72
C GLY A 259 -26.92 -20.60 0.10
N PRO A 260 -27.09 -21.31 -1.04
CA PRO A 260 -28.42 -21.56 -1.58
C PRO A 260 -29.22 -22.37 -0.56
N GLN A 261 -30.37 -21.86 -0.16
CA GLN A 261 -31.37 -22.67 0.52
C GLN A 261 -31.77 -23.79 -0.44
N LEU A 262 -31.32 -25.00 -0.13
CA LEU A 262 -31.91 -26.21 -0.70
C LEU A 262 -33.38 -26.20 -0.27
N GLN A 263 -34.27 -25.87 -1.19
CA GLN A 263 -35.68 -26.20 -1.07
C GLN A 263 -35.81 -27.70 -1.34
N GLU A 264 -36.31 -28.42 -0.34
CA GLU A 264 -36.85 -29.77 -0.47
C GLU A 264 -38.10 -29.79 -1.36
#